data_AF-M0HBU1-F1
#
_entry.id   AF-M0HBU1-F1
#
_cell.length_a   1.000
_cell.length_b   1.000
_cell.length_c   1.000
_cell.angle_alpha   90.00
_cell.angle_beta   90.00
_cell.angle_gamma   90.00
#
_symmetry.space_group_name_H-M   'P 1'
#
loop_
_entity.id
_entity.type
_entity.pdbx_description
1 polymer ?
#
loop_
_entity_poly.entity_id
_entity_poly.type
_entity_poly.pdbx_seq_one_letter_code
_entity_poly.pdbx_strand_id
1 'polypeptide(L)'
;MSDDDGRPPSPEPRRGPASDEGVLTRLRTAEEGPLLFVREVLTSALAVLAVGLFLFAVSGVWPPMVAVESGSMEPHMHKGDLVFITGPDRYAPDASVEGTAVVTAETGAEVDYRKFGGPGSVIVYDDPGSAGPPIIHRAMFWVDEGENWYDRANPEYMSADNCRELANCPAEYAGFITKGDNNPRYDQVSGIADPVRPEWVQGVARVRIPLLGWVRLTLANSMATTTPVAPVSIDSADSVESVDVATEDVTTAEPTVANVATTAPLPVETSKTAVHGDAVAA
;
A
#
# COMPACT_ATOMS: atom_id res chain seq x y z
N MET A 1 14.11 10.55 98.84
CA MET A 1 14.37 11.25 97.57
C MET A 1 15.53 10.50 96.93
N SER A 2 15.33 9.57 96.02
CA SER A 2 14.30 9.52 94.98
C SER A 2 13.85 8.09 94.71
N ASP A 3 12.57 7.99 94.36
CA ASP A 3 11.82 6.77 94.07
C ASP A 3 12.34 6.06 92.81
N ASP A 4 12.51 4.74 92.93
CA ASP A 4 12.78 3.80 91.84
C ASP A 4 11.43 3.43 91.21
N ASP A 5 10.99 4.21 90.21
CA ASP A 5 9.76 3.95 89.47
C ASP A 5 9.99 2.82 88.45
N GLY A 6 9.73 1.58 88.89
CA GLY A 6 9.74 0.35 88.10
C GLY A 6 8.72 0.32 86.95
N ARG A 7 8.88 1.18 85.95
CA ARG A 7 8.11 1.16 84.70
C ARG A 7 8.67 0.06 83.78
N PRO A 8 7.90 -0.98 83.42
CA PRO A 8 8.33 -1.89 82.36
C PRO A 8 8.44 -1.13 81.04
N PRO A 9 9.41 -1.48 80.17
CA PRO A 9 9.55 -0.84 78.86
C PRO A 9 8.26 -1.00 78.07
N SER A 10 7.72 0.11 77.56
CA SER A 10 6.60 0.12 76.63
C SER A 10 6.93 -0.81 75.45
N PRO A 11 6.00 -1.68 75.00
CA PRO A 11 6.26 -2.50 73.83
C PRO A 11 6.47 -1.58 72.63
N GLU A 12 7.62 -1.71 71.97
CA GLU A 12 7.87 -1.08 70.69
C GLU A 12 6.70 -1.37 69.75
N PRO A 13 6.24 -0.38 68.95
CA PRO A 13 5.23 -0.67 67.95
C PRO A 13 5.80 -1.76 67.05
N ARG A 14 5.14 -2.93 67.06
CA ARG A 14 5.38 -4.02 66.11
C ARG A 14 5.59 -3.38 64.74
N ARG A 15 6.84 -3.41 64.26
CA ARG A 15 7.12 -3.26 62.84
C ARG A 15 6.43 -4.46 62.20
N GLY A 16 5.20 -4.23 61.73
CA GLY A 16 4.47 -5.23 60.98
C GLY A 16 5.36 -5.74 59.84
N PRO A 17 5.19 -6.99 59.39
CA PRO A 17 5.94 -7.49 58.24
C PRO A 17 5.80 -6.44 57.15
N ALA A 18 6.97 -6.00 56.64
CA ALA A 18 7.06 -5.09 55.51
C ALA A 18 6.01 -5.54 54.51
N SER A 19 5.08 -4.64 54.29
CA SER A 19 3.91 -4.81 53.45
C SER A 19 4.26 -5.65 52.24
N ASP A 20 3.33 -6.53 51.86
CA ASP A 20 3.16 -7.00 50.50
C ASP A 20 2.93 -5.78 49.57
N GLU A 21 3.91 -4.88 49.49
CA GLU A 21 4.05 -3.94 48.39
C GLU A 21 4.43 -4.81 47.22
N GLY A 22 3.37 -5.38 46.62
CA GLY A 22 3.45 -6.35 45.55
C GLY A 22 4.44 -5.85 44.51
N VAL A 23 5.18 -6.80 43.93
CA VAL A 23 6.18 -6.54 42.89
C VAL A 23 5.66 -5.58 41.81
N LEU A 24 4.36 -5.58 41.54
CA LEU A 24 3.64 -4.64 40.67
C LEU A 24 3.72 -3.17 41.11
N THR A 25 3.54 -2.89 42.40
CA THR A 25 3.66 -1.52 42.95
C THR A 25 5.10 -1.04 42.84
N ARG A 26 6.07 -1.89 43.21
CA ARG A 26 7.51 -1.58 43.07
C ARG A 26 7.93 -1.34 41.62
N LEU A 27 7.41 -2.13 40.67
CA LEU A 27 7.66 -1.93 39.25
C LEU A 27 7.02 -0.62 38.75
N ARG A 28 5.79 -0.31 39.19
CA ARG A 28 5.06 0.90 38.78
C ARG A 28 5.73 2.18 39.28
N THR A 29 6.25 2.18 40.51
CA THR A 29 6.88 3.36 41.16
C THR A 29 8.40 3.36 41.07
N ALA A 30 9.03 2.48 40.27
CA ALA A 30 10.48 2.50 40.11
C ALA A 30 10.93 3.83 39.47
N GLU A 31 11.82 4.56 40.14
CA GLU A 31 12.36 5.85 39.68
C GLU A 31 13.79 5.74 39.14
N GLU A 32 14.51 4.64 39.45
CA GLU A 32 15.89 4.40 39.00
C GLU A 32 16.15 2.90 38.74
N GLY A 33 17.13 2.59 37.88
CA GLY A 33 17.64 1.21 37.67
C GLY A 33 16.88 0.34 36.65
N PRO A 34 17.18 -0.98 36.57
CA PRO A 34 16.62 -1.87 35.54
C PRO A 34 15.09 -1.99 35.54
N LEU A 35 14.45 -1.81 36.69
CA LEU A 35 12.99 -1.85 36.82
C LEU A 35 12.31 -0.66 36.14
N LEU A 36 12.93 0.53 36.18
CA LEU A 36 12.48 1.69 35.41
C LEU A 36 12.52 1.38 33.92
N PHE A 37 13.64 0.86 33.42
CA PHE A 37 13.79 0.50 32.01
C PHE A 37 12.72 -0.52 31.58
N VAL A 38 12.49 -1.57 32.36
CA VAL A 38 11.43 -2.56 32.09
C VAL A 38 10.06 -1.90 32.09
N ARG A 39 9.75 -1.02 33.05
CA ARG A 39 8.49 -0.26 33.06
C ARG A 39 8.33 0.55 31.78
N GLU A 40 9.32 1.33 31.38
CA GLU A 40 9.26 2.18 30.18
C GLU A 40 9.11 1.37 28.88
N VAL A 41 9.79 0.23 28.78
CA VAL A 41 9.63 -0.69 27.66
C VAL A 41 8.22 -1.28 27.64
N LEU A 42 7.70 -1.71 28.80
CA LEU A 42 6.36 -2.28 28.91
C LEU A 42 5.27 -1.23 28.64
N THR A 43 5.38 -0.01 29.18
CA THR A 43 4.42 1.07 28.92
C THR A 43 4.42 1.46 27.46
N SER A 44 5.59 1.55 26.82
CA SER A 44 5.71 1.83 25.38
C SER A 44 5.08 0.70 24.55
N ALA A 45 5.39 -0.56 24.86
CA ALA A 45 4.82 -1.72 24.17
C ALA A 45 3.29 -1.79 24.33
N LEU A 46 2.78 -1.56 25.54
CA LEU A 46 1.35 -1.51 25.83
C LEU A 46 0.66 -0.34 25.13
N ALA A 47 1.31 0.82 25.04
CA ALA A 47 0.78 1.97 24.30
C ALA A 47 0.64 1.66 22.80
N VAL A 48 1.67 1.08 22.18
CA VAL A 48 1.64 0.67 20.77
C VAL A 48 0.55 -0.39 20.53
N LEU A 49 0.47 -1.40 21.41
CA LEU A 49 -0.55 -2.43 21.35
C LEU A 49 -1.96 -1.83 21.51
N ALA A 50 -2.15 -0.88 22.43
CA ALA A 50 -3.43 -0.20 22.62
C ALA A 50 -3.84 0.59 21.36
N VAL A 51 -2.91 1.31 20.72
CA VAL A 51 -3.18 2.00 19.45
C VAL A 51 -3.51 0.99 18.35
N GLY A 52 -2.74 -0.10 18.23
CA GLY A 52 -2.99 -1.15 17.24
C GLY A 52 -4.35 -1.81 17.40
N LEU A 53 -4.71 -2.19 18.62
CA LEU A 53 -6.03 -2.75 18.94
C LEU A 53 -7.16 -1.75 18.71
N PHE A 54 -6.96 -0.48 19.06
CA PHE A 54 -7.93 0.57 18.78
C PHE A 54 -8.18 0.71 17.27
N LEU A 55 -7.11 0.79 16.48
CA LEU A 55 -7.22 0.87 15.02
C LEU A 55 -7.88 -0.38 14.43
N PHE A 56 -7.54 -1.58 14.90
CA PHE A 56 -8.19 -2.82 14.48
C PHE A 56 -9.67 -2.87 14.88
N ALA A 57 -10.03 -2.46 16.09
CA ALA A 57 -11.42 -2.43 16.54
C ALA A 57 -12.29 -1.49 15.70
N VAL A 58 -11.73 -0.36 15.26
CA VAL A 58 -12.41 0.62 14.40
C VAL A 58 -12.47 0.16 12.94
N SER A 59 -11.35 -0.31 12.40
CA SER A 59 -11.24 -0.67 10.97
C SER A 59 -11.78 -2.06 10.65
N GLY A 60 -11.61 -3.04 11.53
CA GLY A 60 -11.89 -4.46 11.28
C GLY A 60 -10.82 -5.18 10.48
N VAL A 61 -9.74 -4.49 10.07
CA VAL A 61 -8.68 -5.06 9.21
C VAL A 61 -7.29 -4.63 9.67
N TRP A 62 -6.30 -5.46 9.38
CA TRP A 62 -4.90 -5.15 9.65
C TRP A 62 -4.04 -5.49 8.42
N PRO A 63 -3.23 -4.55 7.89
CA PRO A 63 -3.07 -3.16 8.34
C PRO A 63 -4.27 -2.28 7.94
N PRO A 64 -4.66 -1.29 8.77
CA PRO A 64 -5.83 -0.43 8.50
C PRO A 64 -5.54 0.70 7.49
N MET A 65 -4.33 0.75 6.95
CA MET A 65 -3.85 1.82 6.08
C MET A 65 -2.97 1.26 4.96
N VAL A 66 -3.23 1.73 3.74
CA VAL A 66 -2.48 1.39 2.53
C VAL A 66 -1.89 2.65 1.91
N ALA A 67 -0.73 2.53 1.27
CA ALA A 67 -0.10 3.63 0.53
C ALA A 67 -0.39 3.48 -0.95
N VAL A 68 -0.59 4.60 -1.64
CA VAL A 68 -0.89 4.63 -3.07
C VAL A 68 0.42 4.64 -3.84
N GLU A 69 0.61 3.64 -4.71
CA GLU A 69 1.89 3.44 -5.42
C GLU A 69 1.87 3.93 -6.87
N SER A 70 0.68 4.07 -7.46
CA SER A 70 0.47 4.44 -8.86
C SER A 70 -0.53 5.60 -9.03
N GLY A 71 -0.58 6.17 -10.23
CA GLY A 71 -1.50 7.25 -10.60
C GLY A 71 -2.82 6.77 -11.21
N SER A 72 -3.21 5.50 -11.03
CA SER A 72 -4.43 4.94 -11.64
C SER A 72 -5.72 5.53 -11.07
N MET A 73 -5.65 6.19 -9.92
CA MET A 73 -6.77 6.82 -9.23
C MET A 73 -6.76 8.36 -9.29
N GLU A 74 -5.90 8.96 -10.12
CA GLU A 74 -5.89 10.41 -10.33
C GLU A 74 -7.17 10.90 -11.04
N PRO A 75 -7.62 12.14 -10.80
CA PRO A 75 -7.08 13.14 -9.87
C PRO A 75 -7.55 12.96 -8.42
N HIS A 76 -8.31 11.90 -8.12
CA HIS A 76 -8.96 11.73 -6.83
C HIS A 76 -8.01 11.24 -5.73
N MET A 77 -6.97 10.50 -6.13
CA MET A 77 -5.97 9.93 -5.25
C MET A 77 -4.63 9.86 -5.99
N HIS A 78 -3.57 10.33 -5.33
CA HIS A 78 -2.25 10.50 -5.94
C HIS A 78 -1.24 9.55 -5.33
N LYS A 79 -0.17 9.29 -6.08
CA LYS A 79 0.97 8.54 -5.57
C LYS A 79 1.53 9.16 -4.29
N GLY A 80 1.74 8.31 -3.28
CA GLY A 80 2.24 8.70 -1.96
C GLY A 80 1.16 9.19 -1.00
N ASP A 81 -0.11 9.12 -1.36
CA ASP A 81 -1.20 9.28 -0.40
C ASP A 81 -1.30 8.05 0.51
N LEU A 82 -1.71 8.26 1.76
CA LEU A 82 -2.07 7.19 2.69
C LEU A 82 -3.60 7.11 2.77
N VAL A 83 -4.14 5.90 2.63
CA VAL A 83 -5.59 5.67 2.63
C VAL A 83 -5.94 4.79 3.82
N PHE A 84 -6.85 5.28 4.66
CA PHE A 84 -7.47 4.49 5.72
C PHE A 84 -8.59 3.65 5.13
N ILE A 85 -8.54 2.34 5.42
CA ILE A 85 -9.50 1.35 4.95
C ILE A 85 -10.22 0.70 6.13
N THR A 86 -11.43 0.21 5.87
CA THR A 86 -12.17 -0.65 6.80
C THR A 86 -12.41 -2.00 6.16
N GLY A 87 -12.74 -3.01 6.96
CA GLY A 87 -13.15 -4.32 6.49
C GLY A 87 -14.31 -4.25 5.50
N PRO A 88 -14.43 -5.26 4.62
CA PRO A 88 -15.44 -5.31 3.57
C PRO A 88 -16.85 -5.47 4.12
N ASP A 89 -17.03 -5.77 5.39
CA ASP A 89 -18.31 -5.93 6.10
C ASP A 89 -18.63 -4.76 7.05
N ARG A 90 -17.67 -3.87 7.28
CA ARG A 90 -17.78 -2.77 8.26
C ARG A 90 -18.48 -1.56 7.67
N TYR A 91 -19.39 -0.95 8.42
CA TYR A 91 -20.08 0.30 8.07
C TYR A 91 -20.69 0.25 6.65
N ALA A 92 -21.38 -0.85 6.36
CA ALA A 92 -22.12 -1.07 5.12
C ALA A 92 -23.32 -0.09 5.06
N PRO A 93 -23.39 0.79 4.05
CA PRO A 93 -24.59 1.57 3.78
C PRO A 93 -25.72 0.67 3.25
N ASP A 94 -26.98 1.06 3.37
CA ASP A 94 -28.12 0.27 2.89
C ASP A 94 -28.08 -0.01 1.37
N ALA A 95 -27.36 0.80 0.61
CA ALA A 95 -27.18 0.67 -0.84
C ALA A 95 -25.96 -0.18 -1.24
N SER A 96 -25.31 -0.88 -0.30
CA SER A 96 -24.20 -1.76 -0.63
C SER A 96 -24.68 -3.07 -1.26
N VAL A 97 -23.80 -3.70 -2.02
CA VAL A 97 -24.01 -5.08 -2.47
C VAL A 97 -24.12 -5.98 -1.23
N GLU A 98 -25.10 -6.90 -1.26
CA GLU A 98 -25.42 -7.79 -0.15
C GLU A 98 -24.18 -8.52 0.38
N GLY A 99 -24.05 -8.60 1.71
CA GLY A 99 -22.90 -9.22 2.37
C GLY A 99 -21.62 -8.38 2.34
N THR A 100 -21.67 -7.16 1.78
CA THR A 100 -20.51 -6.25 1.72
C THR A 100 -20.88 -4.83 2.15
N ALA A 101 -19.87 -4.01 2.36
CA ALA A 101 -19.92 -2.57 2.59
C ALA A 101 -19.55 -1.77 1.34
N VAL A 102 -19.62 -2.41 0.17
CA VAL A 102 -19.24 -1.84 -1.13
C VAL A 102 -20.49 -1.35 -1.84
N VAL A 103 -20.59 -0.04 -2.02
CA VAL A 103 -21.57 0.59 -2.93
C VAL A 103 -20.89 0.75 -4.28
N THR A 104 -21.48 0.23 -5.35
CA THR A 104 -20.95 0.35 -6.71
C THR A 104 -21.12 1.79 -7.24
N ALA A 105 -20.39 2.17 -8.29
CA ALA A 105 -20.53 3.48 -8.91
C ALA A 105 -21.91 3.65 -9.58
N GLU A 106 -22.45 2.58 -10.17
CA GLU A 106 -23.81 2.51 -10.73
C GLU A 106 -24.85 2.85 -9.66
N THR A 107 -24.95 2.05 -8.58
CA THR A 107 -25.89 2.31 -7.49
C THR A 107 -25.60 3.64 -6.78
N GLY A 108 -24.32 3.96 -6.59
CA GLY A 108 -23.90 5.20 -5.94
C GLY A 108 -24.31 6.46 -6.71
N ALA A 109 -24.41 6.40 -8.03
CA ALA A 109 -24.91 7.51 -8.84
C ALA A 109 -26.42 7.71 -8.66
N GLU A 110 -27.18 6.64 -8.43
CA GLU A 110 -28.63 6.68 -8.22
C GLU A 110 -29.00 7.22 -6.82
N VAL A 111 -28.24 6.81 -5.80
CA VAL A 111 -28.52 7.17 -4.38
C VAL A 111 -27.64 8.32 -3.86
N ASP A 112 -26.89 8.99 -4.74
CA ASP A 112 -25.92 10.06 -4.41
C ASP A 112 -24.87 9.66 -3.35
N TYR A 113 -24.46 8.40 -3.35
CA TYR A 113 -23.34 7.93 -2.52
C TYR A 113 -22.02 8.16 -3.25
N ARG A 114 -21.17 9.04 -2.71
CA ARG A 114 -19.89 9.44 -3.32
C ARG A 114 -18.68 9.20 -2.42
N LYS A 115 -17.58 8.74 -3.00
CA LYS A 115 -16.26 8.65 -2.38
C LYS A 115 -15.17 9.08 -3.34
N PHE A 116 -14.23 9.88 -2.81
CA PHE A 116 -13.07 10.40 -3.54
C PHE A 116 -13.49 11.03 -4.87
N GLY A 117 -14.34 12.06 -4.84
CA GLY A 117 -14.76 12.82 -6.03
C GLY A 117 -15.79 12.13 -6.94
N GLY A 118 -15.82 10.80 -7.01
CA GLY A 118 -16.75 10.02 -7.84
C GLY A 118 -17.88 9.30 -7.07
N PRO A 119 -18.88 8.76 -7.79
CA PRO A 119 -19.91 7.91 -7.20
C PRO A 119 -19.36 6.54 -6.79
N GLY A 120 -20.00 5.91 -5.82
CA GLY A 120 -19.62 4.58 -5.34
C GLY A 120 -18.36 4.55 -4.48
N SER A 121 -17.94 3.33 -4.15
CA SER A 121 -16.85 3.02 -3.23
C SER A 121 -15.55 2.73 -4.00
N VAL A 122 -14.43 3.05 -3.35
CA VAL A 122 -13.10 2.61 -3.79
C VAL A 122 -12.67 1.48 -2.88
N ILE A 123 -12.23 0.38 -3.45
CA ILE A 123 -11.91 -0.86 -2.74
C ILE A 123 -10.45 -1.23 -2.97
N VAL A 124 -9.85 -1.86 -1.96
CA VAL A 124 -8.55 -2.51 -2.03
C VAL A 124 -8.81 -4.01 -2.14
N TYR A 125 -8.27 -4.64 -3.18
CA TYR A 125 -8.44 -6.07 -3.42
C TYR A 125 -7.14 -6.71 -3.90
N ASP A 126 -7.09 -8.03 -3.78
CA ASP A 126 -5.96 -8.85 -4.18
C ASP A 126 -6.47 -10.06 -4.95
N ASP A 127 -6.21 -10.07 -6.25
CA ASP A 127 -6.60 -11.17 -7.13
C ASP A 127 -5.52 -12.27 -7.06
N PRO A 128 -5.82 -13.47 -6.52
CA PRO A 128 -4.87 -14.56 -6.38
C PRO A 128 -4.33 -15.09 -7.71
N GLY A 129 -5.00 -14.82 -8.84
CA GLY A 129 -4.51 -15.13 -10.18
C GLY A 129 -3.45 -14.13 -10.69
N SER A 130 -3.37 -12.95 -10.07
CA SER A 130 -2.43 -11.90 -10.40
C SER A 130 -1.25 -11.89 -9.42
N ALA A 131 -0.02 -11.82 -9.93
CA ALA A 131 1.16 -11.62 -9.08
C ALA A 131 1.40 -10.12 -8.90
N GLY A 132 1.25 -9.58 -7.70
CA GLY A 132 1.52 -8.17 -7.44
C GLY A 132 1.11 -7.68 -6.06
N PRO A 133 1.32 -6.38 -5.77
CA PRO A 133 0.72 -5.74 -4.61
C PRO A 133 -0.80 -5.58 -4.79
N PRO A 134 -1.57 -5.45 -3.69
CA PRO A 134 -3.00 -5.18 -3.76
C PRO A 134 -3.33 -3.94 -4.59
N ILE A 135 -4.45 -4.02 -5.31
CA ILE A 135 -4.93 -2.99 -6.24
C ILE A 135 -5.99 -2.15 -5.54
N ILE A 136 -5.99 -0.83 -5.76
CA ILE A 136 -6.98 0.10 -5.22
C ILE A 136 -7.74 0.79 -6.36
N HIS A 137 -8.97 0.38 -6.62
CA HIS A 137 -9.79 0.91 -7.71
C HIS A 137 -11.26 1.08 -7.31
N ARG A 138 -12.04 1.79 -8.14
CA ARG A 138 -13.47 1.99 -7.90
C ARG A 138 -14.26 0.76 -8.31
N ALA A 139 -15.18 0.33 -7.46
CA ALA A 139 -16.18 -0.68 -7.81
C ALA A 139 -17.23 -0.03 -8.72
N MET A 140 -17.29 -0.42 -9.98
CA MET A 140 -18.12 0.24 -10.99
C MET A 140 -19.55 -0.30 -10.96
N PHE A 141 -19.70 -1.62 -11.06
CA PHE A 141 -20.98 -2.33 -10.98
C PHE A 141 -20.76 -3.78 -10.53
N TRP A 142 -21.85 -4.43 -10.13
CA TRP A 142 -21.87 -5.84 -9.73
C TRP A 142 -22.37 -6.70 -10.88
N VAL A 143 -21.78 -7.88 -11.03
CA VAL A 143 -22.18 -8.90 -12.00
C VAL A 143 -22.48 -10.21 -11.26
N ASP A 144 -23.50 -10.91 -11.70
CA ASP A 144 -23.85 -12.24 -11.20
C ASP A 144 -23.21 -13.35 -12.03
N GLU A 145 -23.14 -14.56 -11.47
CA GLU A 145 -22.64 -15.74 -12.19
C GLU A 145 -23.47 -16.02 -13.46
N GLY A 146 -22.78 -16.24 -14.57
CA GLY A 146 -23.37 -16.47 -15.89
C GLY A 146 -23.84 -15.21 -16.61
N GLU A 147 -23.65 -14.02 -16.03
CA GLU A 147 -24.10 -12.77 -16.63
C GLU A 147 -23.22 -12.34 -17.81
N ASN A 148 -23.86 -12.01 -18.94
CA ASN A 148 -23.21 -11.28 -20.02
C ASN A 148 -23.04 -9.80 -19.61
N TRP A 149 -21.96 -9.51 -18.89
CA TRP A 149 -21.72 -8.16 -18.37
C TRP A 149 -21.27 -7.16 -19.43
N TYR A 150 -20.89 -7.62 -20.64
CA TYR A 150 -20.60 -6.73 -21.77
C TYR A 150 -21.77 -5.81 -22.09
N ASP A 151 -23.00 -6.34 -22.05
CA ASP A 151 -24.22 -5.62 -22.45
C ASP A 151 -24.56 -4.45 -21.50
N ARG A 152 -24.07 -4.49 -20.25
CA ARG A 152 -24.28 -3.45 -19.23
C ARG A 152 -23.10 -2.51 -19.09
N ALA A 153 -21.91 -2.95 -19.49
CA ALA A 153 -20.69 -2.18 -19.31
C ALA A 153 -20.74 -0.87 -20.13
N ASN A 154 -20.24 0.21 -19.54
CA ASN A 154 -20.04 1.45 -20.29
C ASN A 154 -19.09 1.21 -21.50
N PRO A 155 -19.54 1.45 -22.75
CA PRO A 155 -18.74 1.20 -23.95
C PRO A 155 -17.47 2.07 -24.04
N GLU A 156 -17.42 3.21 -23.33
CA GLU A 156 -16.22 4.08 -23.30
C GLU A 156 -15.03 3.42 -22.59
N TYR A 157 -15.29 2.44 -21.71
CA TYR A 157 -14.25 1.72 -20.95
C TYR A 157 -14.00 0.31 -21.48
N MET A 158 -14.51 0.02 -22.68
CA MET A 158 -14.50 -1.28 -23.33
C MET A 158 -13.60 -1.26 -24.57
N SER A 159 -12.93 -2.38 -24.86
CA SER A 159 -12.18 -2.56 -26.12
C SER A 159 -12.45 -3.89 -26.81
N ALA A 160 -13.49 -4.60 -26.38
CA ALA A 160 -14.01 -5.80 -27.03
C ALA A 160 -15.28 -5.46 -27.82
N ASP A 161 -15.58 -6.23 -28.85
CA ASP A 161 -16.80 -6.06 -29.66
C ASP A 161 -17.96 -6.93 -29.16
N ASN A 162 -17.67 -7.90 -28.28
CA ASN A 162 -18.67 -8.74 -27.65
C ASN A 162 -18.09 -9.49 -26.44
N CYS A 163 -18.98 -10.10 -25.67
CA CYS A 163 -18.63 -10.91 -24.49
C CYS A 163 -17.62 -12.03 -24.76
N ARG A 164 -17.64 -12.68 -25.94
CA ARG A 164 -16.74 -13.82 -26.23
C ARG A 164 -15.27 -13.41 -26.37
N GLU A 165 -15.00 -12.12 -26.54
CA GLU A 165 -13.64 -11.57 -26.63
C GLU A 165 -13.08 -11.16 -25.27
N LEU A 166 -13.91 -11.17 -24.22
CA LEU A 166 -13.52 -10.83 -22.86
C LEU A 166 -13.23 -12.09 -22.05
N ALA A 167 -12.17 -12.04 -21.25
CA ALA A 167 -11.98 -13.02 -20.20
C ALA A 167 -13.12 -12.91 -19.16
N ASN A 168 -13.60 -14.05 -18.67
CA ASN A 168 -14.70 -14.12 -17.71
C ASN A 168 -15.97 -13.41 -18.19
N CYS A 169 -16.32 -13.54 -19.47
CA CYS A 169 -17.61 -13.14 -20.00
C CYS A 169 -18.22 -14.28 -20.85
N PRO A 170 -19.40 -14.83 -20.48
CA PRO A 170 -20.19 -14.49 -19.30
C PRO A 170 -19.41 -14.69 -17.99
N ALA A 171 -19.78 -13.96 -16.95
CA ALA A 171 -19.06 -14.00 -15.68
C ALA A 171 -19.03 -15.43 -15.13
N GLU A 172 -17.85 -15.96 -14.82
CA GLU A 172 -17.73 -17.32 -14.28
C GLU A 172 -18.26 -17.45 -12.84
N TYR A 173 -18.38 -16.31 -12.15
CA TYR A 173 -18.88 -16.18 -10.78
C TYR A 173 -19.27 -14.73 -10.54
N ALA A 174 -20.01 -14.49 -9.45
CA ALA A 174 -20.42 -13.13 -9.09
C ALA A 174 -19.27 -12.29 -8.53
N GLY A 175 -19.24 -11.00 -8.86
CA GLY A 175 -18.17 -10.11 -8.44
C GLY A 175 -18.32 -8.66 -8.90
N PHE A 176 -17.37 -7.82 -8.49
CA PHE A 176 -17.31 -6.43 -8.89
C PHE A 176 -16.51 -6.25 -10.18
N ILE A 177 -17.06 -5.53 -11.14
CA ILE A 177 -16.27 -4.93 -12.23
C ILE A 177 -15.64 -3.66 -11.69
N THR A 178 -14.33 -3.52 -11.84
CA THR A 178 -13.55 -2.46 -11.21
C THR A 178 -12.80 -1.64 -12.24
N LYS A 179 -12.48 -0.40 -11.87
CA LYS A 179 -11.73 0.51 -12.74
C LYS A 179 -10.98 1.57 -11.91
N GLY A 180 -9.73 1.81 -12.27
CA GLY A 180 -9.01 3.00 -11.81
C GLY A 180 -9.62 4.27 -12.39
N ASP A 181 -9.81 5.30 -11.56
CA ASP A 181 -10.44 6.57 -11.98
C ASP A 181 -9.74 7.21 -13.20
N ASN A 182 -8.42 7.05 -13.31
CA ASN A 182 -7.57 7.52 -14.41
C ASN A 182 -7.27 6.45 -15.48
N ASN A 183 -7.83 5.26 -15.38
CA ASN A 183 -7.60 4.20 -16.37
C ASN A 183 -8.54 4.39 -17.57
N PRO A 184 -8.13 4.02 -18.80
CA PRO A 184 -9.01 4.12 -19.97
C PRO A 184 -10.05 2.99 -20.04
N ARG A 185 -9.82 1.88 -19.34
CA ARG A 185 -10.61 0.64 -19.45
C ARG A 185 -10.88 0.04 -18.08
N TYR A 186 -11.86 -0.86 -18.00
CA TYR A 186 -12.04 -1.70 -16.82
C TYR A 186 -10.82 -2.60 -16.58
N ASP A 187 -10.65 -3.00 -15.33
CA ASP A 187 -9.54 -3.87 -14.92
C ASP A 187 -9.68 -5.26 -15.58
N GLN A 188 -10.91 -5.75 -15.73
CA GLN A 188 -11.26 -7.00 -16.39
C GLN A 188 -10.99 -6.98 -17.89
N VAL A 189 -11.15 -5.82 -18.54
CA VAL A 189 -10.82 -5.65 -19.96
C VAL A 189 -9.31 -5.57 -20.16
N SER A 190 -8.58 -5.03 -19.19
CA SER A 190 -7.13 -4.82 -19.26
C SER A 190 -6.32 -6.04 -18.79
N GLY A 191 -6.98 -7.11 -18.34
CA GLY A 191 -6.33 -8.29 -17.75
C GLY A 191 -5.61 -7.98 -16.43
N ILE A 192 -6.05 -6.94 -15.71
CA ILE A 192 -5.49 -6.55 -14.41
C ILE A 192 -6.05 -7.45 -13.31
N ALA A 193 -7.33 -7.80 -13.41
CA ALA A 193 -8.01 -8.69 -12.48
C ALA A 193 -9.23 -9.31 -13.16
N ASP A 194 -9.63 -10.48 -12.70
CA ASP A 194 -10.93 -11.06 -13.01
C ASP A 194 -12.06 -10.25 -12.32
N PRO A 195 -13.37 -10.53 -12.54
CA PRO A 195 -14.41 -9.96 -11.68
C PRO A 195 -14.03 -10.13 -10.21
N VAL A 196 -14.03 -9.04 -9.44
CA VAL A 196 -13.44 -9.06 -8.10
C VAL A 196 -14.43 -9.67 -7.13
N ARG A 197 -14.12 -10.86 -6.61
CA ARG A 197 -15.00 -11.53 -5.64
C ARG A 197 -15.02 -10.81 -4.30
N PRO A 198 -16.13 -10.83 -3.54
CA PRO A 198 -16.18 -10.21 -2.21
C PRO A 198 -15.05 -10.65 -1.28
N GLU A 199 -14.65 -11.92 -1.31
CA GLU A 199 -13.56 -12.45 -0.48
C GLU A 199 -12.16 -11.96 -0.87
N TRP A 200 -12.00 -11.39 -2.07
CA TRP A 200 -10.76 -10.76 -2.51
C TRP A 200 -10.64 -9.31 -2.03
N VAL A 201 -11.75 -8.71 -1.58
CA VAL A 201 -11.76 -7.34 -1.07
C VAL A 201 -11.14 -7.32 0.32
N GLN A 202 -9.92 -6.79 0.40
CA GLN A 202 -9.20 -6.60 1.66
C GLN A 202 -9.74 -5.41 2.46
N GLY A 203 -10.33 -4.42 1.79
CA GLY A 203 -11.02 -3.34 2.49
C GLY A 203 -11.62 -2.26 1.61
N VAL A 204 -12.44 -1.41 2.21
CA VAL A 204 -13.10 -0.27 1.58
C VAL A 204 -12.41 1.02 2.01
N ALA A 205 -11.95 1.81 1.05
CA ALA A 205 -11.30 3.10 1.30
C ALA A 205 -12.29 4.12 1.85
N ARG A 206 -11.94 4.74 2.99
CA ARG A 206 -12.79 5.71 3.70
C ARG A 206 -12.24 7.12 3.69
N VAL A 207 -10.94 7.26 3.97
CA VAL A 207 -10.28 8.56 4.17
C VAL A 207 -8.91 8.54 3.51
N ARG A 208 -8.54 9.65 2.87
CA ARG A 208 -7.24 9.87 2.25
C ARG A 208 -6.49 10.95 3.01
N ILE A 209 -5.22 10.70 3.29
CA ILE A 209 -4.28 11.62 3.92
C ILE A 209 -3.17 11.90 2.90
N PRO A 210 -3.13 13.11 2.33
CA PRO A 210 -2.14 13.45 1.31
C PRO A 210 -0.71 13.31 1.79
N LEU A 211 0.18 12.84 0.91
CA LEU A 211 1.65 12.75 1.11
C LEU A 211 2.16 11.83 2.24
N LEU A 212 1.29 11.35 3.14
CA LEU A 212 1.71 10.55 4.30
C LEU A 212 2.14 9.14 3.91
N GLY A 213 1.72 8.65 2.74
CA GLY A 213 2.12 7.36 2.19
C GLY A 213 3.60 7.31 1.84
N TRP A 214 4.23 8.45 1.53
CA TRP A 214 5.67 8.52 1.27
C TRP A 214 6.50 8.01 2.44
N VAL A 215 6.08 8.22 3.69
CA VAL A 215 6.79 7.69 4.87
C VAL A 215 6.90 6.17 4.80
N ARG A 216 5.79 5.49 4.49
CA ARG A 216 5.76 4.04 4.33
C ARG A 216 6.61 3.60 3.14
N LEU A 217 6.47 4.26 1.99
CA LEU A 217 7.19 3.93 0.76
C LEU A 217 8.70 4.09 0.91
N THR A 218 9.17 5.17 1.56
CA THR A 218 10.60 5.40 1.80
C THR A 218 11.20 4.37 2.75
N LEU A 219 10.46 3.99 3.81
CA LEU A 219 10.90 2.98 4.76
C LEU A 219 10.98 1.59 4.12
N ALA A 220 9.94 1.22 3.35
CA ALA A 220 9.92 -0.06 2.63
C ALA A 220 11.08 -0.16 1.63
N ASN A 221 11.32 0.89 0.85
CA ASN A 221 12.44 0.93 -0.10
C ASN A 221 13.80 0.86 0.59
N SER A 222 13.96 1.52 1.75
CA SER A 222 15.20 1.50 2.52
C SER A 222 15.54 0.10 3.06
N MET A 223 14.52 -0.65 3.50
CA MET A 223 14.67 -2.03 3.97
C MET A 223 14.93 -3.02 2.82
N ALA A 224 14.41 -2.75 1.62
CA ALA A 224 14.69 -3.57 0.44
C ALA A 224 16.13 -3.43 -0.08
N THR A 225 16.80 -2.29 0.19
CA THR A 225 18.18 -2.02 -0.25
C THR A 225 19.29 -2.61 0.63
N THR A 226 18.98 -3.29 1.74
CA THR A 226 20.00 -4.03 2.49
C THR A 226 20.22 -5.41 1.85
N THR A 227 21.13 -5.49 0.89
CA THR A 227 21.71 -6.76 0.46
C THR A 227 22.34 -7.45 1.68
N PRO A 228 22.00 -8.71 2.00
CA PRO A 228 22.74 -9.45 3.01
C PRO A 228 24.16 -9.64 2.46
N VAL A 229 25.15 -9.03 3.12
CA VAL A 229 26.55 -9.35 2.89
C VAL A 229 26.72 -10.80 3.34
N ALA A 230 26.81 -11.73 2.38
CA ALA A 230 27.17 -13.09 2.68
C ALA A 230 28.52 -13.08 3.43
N PRO A 231 28.67 -13.78 4.56
CA PRO A 231 29.96 -13.86 5.22
C PRO A 231 30.96 -14.49 4.25
N VAL A 232 32.01 -13.74 3.91
CA VAL A 232 33.17 -14.25 3.19
C VAL A 232 33.76 -15.36 4.04
N SER A 233 33.67 -16.60 3.55
CA SER A 233 34.41 -17.72 4.12
C SER A 233 35.88 -17.51 3.79
N ILE A 234 36.67 -17.18 4.80
CA ILE A 234 38.13 -17.12 4.66
C ILE A 234 38.62 -18.57 4.70
N ASP A 235 38.74 -19.19 3.53
CA ASP A 235 39.44 -20.47 3.42
C ASP A 235 40.93 -20.22 3.66
N SER A 236 41.52 -21.08 4.49
CA SER A 236 42.87 -20.92 5.01
C SER A 236 43.89 -21.15 3.90
N ALA A 237 44.86 -20.25 3.82
CA ALA A 237 46.00 -20.35 2.93
C ALA A 237 46.74 -21.68 3.10
N ASP A 238 46.95 -22.40 1.99
CA ASP A 238 48.19 -23.15 1.78
C ASP A 238 48.50 -23.29 0.28
N SER A 239 49.78 -23.51 0.00
CA SER A 239 50.44 -23.78 -1.29
C SER A 239 50.65 -22.61 -2.25
N VAL A 240 51.77 -21.94 -1.95
CA VAL A 240 52.67 -21.24 -2.87
C VAL A 240 52.98 -22.10 -4.10
N GLU A 241 52.81 -21.55 -5.30
CA GLU A 241 53.54 -22.02 -6.48
C GLU A 241 54.03 -20.83 -7.33
N SER A 242 55.36 -20.76 -7.38
CA SER A 242 56.26 -20.28 -8.44
C SER A 242 55.87 -19.08 -9.30
N VAL A 243 56.62 -18.00 -9.08
CA VAL A 243 56.81 -16.88 -10.01
C VAL A 243 57.67 -17.34 -11.18
N ASP A 244 57.17 -17.16 -12.41
CA ASP A 244 58.01 -17.03 -13.60
C ASP A 244 57.85 -15.63 -14.19
N VAL A 245 58.94 -14.88 -14.15
CA VAL A 245 59.10 -13.57 -14.79
C VAL A 245 59.57 -13.80 -16.22
N ALA A 246 58.77 -13.37 -17.19
CA ALA A 246 59.25 -13.08 -18.54
C ALA A 246 58.88 -11.63 -18.88
N THR A 247 59.89 -10.77 -18.85
CA THR A 247 59.91 -9.46 -19.47
C THR A 247 59.90 -9.63 -20.98
N GLU A 248 59.03 -8.92 -21.72
CA GLU A 248 59.46 -8.03 -22.81
C GLU A 248 58.32 -7.19 -23.43
N ASP A 249 58.65 -5.91 -23.50
CA ASP A 249 58.44 -4.96 -24.58
C ASP A 249 57.11 -4.19 -24.80
N VAL A 250 57.31 -2.87 -24.88
CA VAL A 250 56.33 -1.83 -25.20
C VAL A 250 56.37 -1.63 -26.70
N THR A 251 55.27 -1.89 -27.42
CA THR A 251 55.03 -1.31 -28.74
C THR A 251 53.53 -1.12 -29.02
N THR A 252 53.19 0.16 -29.17
CA THR A 252 52.15 0.83 -29.96
C THR A 252 51.32 -0.02 -30.95
N ALA A 253 49.99 0.02 -30.84
CA ALA A 253 49.05 0.00 -31.98
C ALA A 253 47.61 0.38 -31.56
N GLU A 254 46.95 1.14 -32.45
CA GLU A 254 45.65 1.83 -32.37
C GLU A 254 44.41 0.94 -32.08
N PRO A 255 43.30 1.51 -31.56
CA PRO A 255 41.97 0.97 -31.79
C PRO A 255 41.45 1.46 -33.15
N THR A 256 41.13 0.51 -34.01
CA THR A 256 40.58 0.69 -35.36
C THR A 256 39.19 1.32 -35.30
N VAL A 257 39.04 2.45 -36.00
CA VAL A 257 37.74 3.05 -36.35
C VAL A 257 37.31 2.50 -37.71
N ALA A 258 36.08 1.99 -37.80
CA ALA A 258 35.38 1.85 -39.07
C ALA A 258 33.92 2.30 -38.91
N ASN A 259 33.67 3.52 -39.40
CA ASN A 259 32.35 4.07 -39.73
C ASN A 259 31.71 3.33 -40.89
N VAL A 260 30.37 3.16 -40.90
CA VAL A 260 29.50 3.48 -42.06
C VAL A 260 28.08 3.88 -41.59
N ALA A 261 27.85 5.19 -41.53
CA ALA A 261 26.89 5.98 -42.33
C ALA A 261 25.39 5.59 -42.41
N THR A 262 24.49 6.46 -41.94
CA THR A 262 23.89 7.58 -42.71
C THR A 262 22.51 7.95 -42.17
N THR A 263 22.45 9.14 -41.57
CA THR A 263 21.24 9.88 -41.23
C THR A 263 20.91 10.82 -42.39
N ALA A 264 19.65 10.88 -42.82
CA ALA A 264 19.12 11.96 -43.64
C ALA A 264 17.83 12.49 -42.99
N PRO A 265 17.73 13.80 -42.68
CA PRO A 265 16.46 14.45 -42.42
C PRO A 265 15.93 15.12 -43.70
N LEU A 266 14.62 14.98 -43.94
CA LEU A 266 13.89 15.67 -45.00
C LEU A 266 13.74 17.16 -44.69
N PRO A 267 13.70 18.03 -45.72
CA PRO A 267 13.69 19.47 -45.55
C PRO A 267 12.30 20.04 -45.28
N VAL A 268 12.28 21.09 -44.46
CA VAL A 268 11.15 22.00 -44.23
C VAL A 268 11.12 23.03 -45.37
N GLU A 269 10.02 23.12 -46.10
CA GLU A 269 9.71 24.27 -46.95
C GLU A 269 8.78 25.23 -46.20
N THR A 270 9.14 26.51 -46.22
CA THR A 270 8.30 27.64 -45.82
C THR A 270 8.36 28.73 -46.87
N SER A 271 7.24 29.46 -47.00
CA SER A 271 6.98 30.72 -47.75
C SER A 271 6.28 30.49 -49.10
N LYS A 272 5.28 31.26 -49.54
CA LYS A 272 4.88 32.64 -49.20
C LYS A 272 3.48 32.95 -49.73
N THR A 273 2.82 33.89 -49.07
CA THR A 273 1.56 34.61 -49.33
C THR A 273 1.41 35.21 -50.75
N ALA A 274 0.18 35.19 -51.32
CA ALA A 274 -0.36 36.25 -52.18
C ALA A 274 -1.91 36.30 -52.22
N VAL A 275 -2.40 37.41 -51.65
CA VAL A 275 -3.62 38.21 -51.76
C VAL A 275 -4.52 38.11 -53.02
N HIS A 276 -5.84 38.31 -52.79
CA HIS A 276 -6.88 39.07 -53.55
C HIS A 276 -8.05 38.31 -54.20
N GLY A 277 -9.28 38.78 -53.92
CA GLY A 277 -10.43 38.66 -54.83
C GLY A 277 -11.80 38.45 -54.17
N ASP A 278 -12.53 39.54 -53.94
CA ASP A 278 -13.97 39.61 -53.66
C ASP A 278 -14.86 38.79 -54.61
N ALA A 279 -16.00 38.27 -54.11
CA ALA A 279 -17.30 38.44 -54.77
C ALA A 279 -18.48 38.04 -53.85
N VAL A 280 -19.45 38.95 -53.82
CA VAL A 280 -20.76 38.95 -53.16
C VAL A 280 -21.82 38.26 -54.04
N ALA A 281 -22.96 37.92 -53.42
CA ALA A 281 -24.30 37.61 -53.96
C ALA A 281 -24.62 36.11 -54.08
N ALA A 282 -25.78 35.59 -53.65
CA ALA A 282 -27.05 36.17 -53.19
C ALA A 282 -27.74 35.20 -52.22
#